data_AF-A0A7V9FNV9-F1
#
_entry.id   AF-A0A7V9FNV9-F1
#
_cell.length_a   1.000
_cell.length_b   1.000
_cell.length_c   1.000
_cell.angle_alpha   90.00
_cell.angle_beta   90.00
_cell.angle_gamma   90.00
#
_symmetry.space_group_name_H-M   'P 1'
#
loop_
_entity.id
_entity.type
_entity.pdbx_description
1 polymer ?
#
loop_
_entity_poly.entity_id
_entity_poly.type
_entity_poly.pdbx_seq_one_letter_code
_entity_poly.pdbx_strand_id
1 'polypeptide(L)'
;MADGALSGNPASLRDTMNAQALDEKNYGEVDVVLLYIEDARRRTEAACTALRASGAEDFLVEAMERAQEQLSETAKLLTQGTFFAVPKQQLTLT
;
A
#
# COMPACT_ATOMS: atom_id res chain seq x y z
N MET A 1 29.38 -7.64 -41.10
CA MET A 1 30.32 -6.93 -40.20
C MET A 1 29.64 -5.61 -39.85
N ALA A 2 29.37 -5.22 -38.62
CA ALA A 2 29.71 -5.79 -37.32
C ALA A 2 28.52 -5.58 -36.36
N ASP A 3 28.35 -6.58 -35.51
CA ASP A 3 27.36 -6.69 -34.44
C ASP A 3 27.66 -5.64 -33.35
N GLY A 4 26.73 -4.70 -33.15
CA GLY A 4 26.82 -3.66 -32.14
C GLY A 4 26.47 -4.22 -30.77
N ALA A 5 27.38 -4.99 -30.18
CA ALA A 5 27.23 -5.54 -28.85
C ALA A 5 26.97 -4.40 -27.85
N LEU A 6 25.76 -4.40 -27.29
CA LEU A 6 25.39 -3.66 -26.08
C LEU A 6 26.32 -4.11 -24.96
N SER A 7 27.47 -3.44 -24.82
CA SER A 7 28.38 -3.58 -23.69
C SER A 7 27.76 -2.89 -22.47
N GLY A 8 26.66 -3.44 -21.96
CA GLY A 8 26.17 -3.11 -20.62
C GLY A 8 27.20 -3.62 -19.61
N ASN A 9 27.81 -2.71 -18.84
CA ASN A 9 28.74 -3.09 -17.78
C ASN A 9 28.03 -4.07 -16.81
N PRO A 10 28.54 -5.29 -16.61
CA PRO A 10 27.89 -6.30 -15.76
C PRO A 10 27.75 -5.85 -14.29
N ALA A 11 28.58 -4.91 -13.83
CA ALA A 11 28.41 -4.28 -12.53
C ALA A 11 27.13 -3.42 -12.48
N SER A 12 26.87 -2.63 -13.53
CA SER A 12 25.67 -1.79 -13.64
C SER A 12 24.39 -2.62 -13.72
N LEU A 13 24.41 -3.77 -14.40
CA LEU A 13 23.25 -4.68 -14.42
C LEU A 13 22.96 -5.28 -13.05
N ARG A 14 23.99 -5.74 -12.33
CA ARG A 14 23.84 -6.25 -10.96
C ARG A 14 23.31 -5.17 -10.00
N ASP A 15 23.81 -3.95 -10.11
CA ASP A 15 23.36 -2.84 -9.28
C ASP A 15 21.89 -2.49 -9.56
N THR A 16 21.47 -2.49 -10.83
CA THR A 16 20.05 -2.29 -11.18
C THR A 16 19.14 -3.41 -10.68
N MET A 17 19.57 -4.67 -10.80
CA MET A 17 18.80 -5.81 -10.31
C MET A 17 18.66 -5.80 -8.78
N ASN A 18 19.73 -5.42 -8.07
CA ASN A 18 19.70 -5.28 -6.61
C ASN A 18 18.78 -4.15 -6.16
N ALA A 19 18.81 -3.00 -6.85
CA ALA A 19 17.92 -1.88 -6.56
C ALA A 19 16.44 -2.26 -6.81
N GLN A 20 16.15 -2.94 -7.91
CA GLN A 20 14.81 -3.43 -8.22
C GLN A 20 14.31 -4.44 -7.18
N ALA A 21 15.14 -5.40 -6.78
CA ALA A 21 14.77 -6.39 -5.75
C ALA A 21 14.50 -5.75 -4.38
N LEU A 22 15.25 -4.69 -4.03
CA LEU A 22 15.03 -3.93 -2.80
C LEU A 22 13.72 -3.14 -2.88
N ASP A 23 13.42 -2.54 -4.02
CA ASP A 23 12.18 -1.81 -4.27
C ASP A 23 10.96 -2.75 -4.20
N GLU A 24 11.00 -3.88 -4.91
CA GLU A 24 9.98 -4.93 -4.88
C GLU A 24 9.73 -5.44 -3.45
N LYS A 25 10.80 -5.66 -2.68
CA LYS A 25 10.67 -6.06 -1.27
C LYS A 25 9.97 -4.97 -0.44
N ASN A 26 10.37 -3.71 -0.60
CA ASN A 26 9.82 -2.61 0.19
C ASN A 26 8.35 -2.37 -0.13
N TYR A 27 7.96 -2.40 -1.40
CA TYR A 27 6.55 -2.29 -1.80
C TYR A 27 5.74 -3.55 -1.43
N GLY A 28 6.36 -4.73 -1.41
CA GLY A 28 5.71 -5.95 -0.94
C GLY A 28 5.21 -5.84 0.51
N GLU A 29 5.99 -5.21 1.41
CA GLU A 29 5.54 -4.98 2.79
C GLU A 29 4.37 -3.98 2.87
N VAL A 30 4.37 -2.96 2.00
CA VAL A 30 3.26 -1.99 1.90
C VAL A 30 1.98 -2.69 1.45
N ASP A 31 2.07 -3.55 0.44
CA ASP A 31 0.94 -4.33 -0.07
C ASP A 31 0.35 -5.26 0.99
N VAL A 32 1.20 -5.93 1.76
CA VAL A 32 0.77 -6.78 2.88
C VAL A 32 0.01 -5.97 3.92
N VAL A 33 0.49 -4.79 4.29
CA VAL A 33 -0.21 -3.92 5.25
C VAL A 33 -1.57 -3.46 4.70
N LEU A 34 -1.62 -3.02 3.44
CA LEU A 34 -2.87 -2.62 2.78
C LEU A 34 -3.89 -3.77 2.75
N LEU A 35 -3.44 -5.00 2.50
CA LEU A 35 -4.27 -6.19 2.55
C LEU A 35 -4.93 -6.38 3.93
N TYR A 36 -4.17 -6.25 5.02
CA TYR A 36 -4.70 -6.40 6.37
C TYR A 36 -5.65 -5.28 6.78
N ILE A 37 -5.36 -4.04 6.40
CA ILE A 37 -6.26 -2.89 6.65
C ILE A 37 -7.60 -3.13 5.97
N GLU A 38 -7.58 -3.55 4.71
CA GLU A 38 -8.79 -3.80 3.94
C GLU A 38 -9.56 -5.04 4.44
N ASP A 39 -8.87 -6.09 4.91
CA ASP A 39 -9.53 -7.21 5.57
C ASP A 39 -10.24 -6.78 6.86
N ALA A 40 -9.57 -5.98 7.70
CA ALA A 40 -10.17 -5.42 8.90
C ALA A 40 -11.40 -4.56 8.54
N ARG A 41 -11.31 -3.73 7.50
CA ARG A 41 -12.43 -2.88 7.05
C ARG A 41 -13.66 -3.71 6.69
N ARG A 42 -13.48 -4.77 5.89
CA ARG A 42 -14.57 -5.69 5.51
C ARG A 42 -15.16 -6.44 6.71
N ARG A 43 -14.32 -6.87 7.65
CA ARG A 43 -14.80 -7.50 8.90
C ARG A 43 -15.64 -6.54 9.73
N THR A 44 -15.24 -5.27 9.77
CA THR A 44 -15.97 -4.22 10.50
C THR A 44 -17.36 -4.02 9.89
N GLU A 45 -17.46 -3.96 8.56
CA GLU A 45 -18.73 -3.88 7.82
C GLU A 45 -19.66 -5.08 8.08
N ALA A 46 -19.10 -6.30 8.07
CA ALA A 46 -19.84 -7.51 8.40
C ALA A 46 -20.31 -7.52 9.87
N ALA A 47 -19.48 -7.05 10.79
CA ALA A 47 -19.82 -6.95 12.20
C ALA A 47 -20.92 -5.90 12.46
N CYS A 48 -20.90 -4.75 11.77
CA CYS A 48 -22.01 -3.79 11.81
C CYS A 48 -23.33 -4.45 11.41
N THR A 49 -23.33 -5.24 10.33
CA THR A 49 -24.51 -5.99 9.89
C THR A 49 -25.00 -6.97 10.96
N ALA A 50 -24.09 -7.71 11.58
CA ALA A 50 -24.42 -8.67 12.63
C ALA A 50 -24.96 -7.98 13.89
N LEU A 51 -24.35 -6.87 14.32
CA LEU A 51 -24.78 -6.09 15.48
C LEU A 51 -26.21 -5.57 15.29
N ARG A 52 -26.49 -4.97 14.12
CA ARG A 52 -27.85 -4.51 13.78
C ARG A 52 -28.86 -5.67 13.79
N ALA A 53 -28.50 -6.81 13.22
CA ALA A 53 -29.36 -8.00 13.20
C ALA A 53 -29.65 -8.55 14.61
N SER A 54 -28.70 -8.38 15.54
CA SER A 54 -28.88 -8.79 16.94
C SER A 54 -29.62 -7.77 17.82
N GLY A 55 -29.96 -6.59 17.29
CA GLY A 55 -30.55 -5.51 18.07
C GLY A 55 -29.59 -4.92 19.12
N ALA A 56 -28.30 -4.88 18.80
CA ALA A 56 -27.29 -4.25 19.65
C ALA A 56 -27.55 -2.75 19.82
N GLU A 57 -27.04 -2.17 20.91
CA GLU A 57 -27.16 -0.73 21.17
C GLU A 57 -26.49 0.11 20.07
N ASP A 58 -27.12 1.23 19.70
CA ASP A 58 -26.70 2.08 18.58
C ASP A 58 -25.23 2.52 18.70
N PHE A 59 -24.76 2.86 19.91
CA PHE A 59 -23.38 3.30 20.12
C PHE A 59 -22.34 2.23 19.75
N LEU A 60 -22.69 0.93 19.81
CA LEU A 60 -21.81 -0.15 19.38
C LEU A 60 -21.71 -0.20 17.86
N VAL A 61 -22.82 0.02 17.15
CA VAL A 61 -22.85 0.09 15.68
C VAL A 61 -22.08 1.32 15.21
N GLU A 62 -22.34 2.49 15.81
CA GLU A 62 -21.64 3.75 15.49
C GLU A 62 -20.13 3.65 15.70
N ALA A 63 -19.68 2.99 16.77
CA ALA A 63 -18.26 2.77 17.02
C ALA A 63 -17.61 1.94 15.91
N MET A 64 -18.32 0.91 15.41
CA MET A 64 -17.84 0.06 14.32
C MET A 64 -17.85 0.79 12.96
N GLU A 65 -18.89 1.57 12.66
CA GLU A 65 -18.93 2.41 11.45
C GLU A 65 -17.76 3.40 11.43
N ARG A 66 -17.50 4.05 12.57
CA ARG A 66 -16.37 4.99 12.69
C ARG A 66 -15.02 4.29 12.50
N ALA A 67 -14.86 3.07 13.03
CA ALA A 67 -13.64 2.28 12.79
C ALA A 67 -13.48 1.93 11.30
N GLN A 68 -14.56 1.57 10.61
CA GLN A 68 -14.56 1.29 9.18
C GLN A 68 -14.12 2.51 8.34
N GLU A 69 -14.61 3.70 8.67
CA GLU A 69 -14.18 4.95 8.02
C GLU A 69 -12.69 5.23 8.24
N GLN A 70 -12.21 5.06 9.48
CA GLN A 70 -10.80 5.25 9.81
C GLN A 70 -9.87 4.29 9.07
N LEU A 71 -10.27 3.01 8.92
CA LEU A 71 -9.53 2.03 8.14
C LEU A 71 -9.46 2.41 6.66
N SER A 72 -10.55 2.92 6.10
CA SER A 72 -10.61 3.40 4.71
C SER A 72 -9.68 4.59 4.49
N GLU A 73 -9.70 5.57 5.38
CA GLU A 73 -8.81 6.73 5.29
C GLU A 73 -7.34 6.33 5.48
N THR A 74 -7.07 5.39 6.39
CA THR A 74 -5.71 4.86 6.60
C THR A 74 -5.17 4.19 5.34
N ALA A 75 -5.96 3.34 4.68
CA ALA A 75 -5.56 2.70 3.44
C ALA A 75 -5.27 3.73 2.33
N LYS A 76 -6.12 4.76 2.22
CA LYS A 76 -5.96 5.85 1.27
C LYS A 76 -4.68 6.65 1.53
N LEU A 77 -4.42 7.05 2.77
CA LEU A 77 -3.22 7.79 3.15
C LEU A 77 -1.94 6.96 2.93
N LEU A 78 -1.97 5.67 3.27
CA LEU A 78 -0.84 4.77 3.03
C LEU A 78 -0.55 4.63 1.54
N THR A 79 -1.60 4.45 0.72
CA THR A 79 -1.46 4.38 -0.74
C THR A 79 -0.85 5.66 -1.31
N GLN A 80 -1.32 6.83 -0.87
CA GLN A 80 -0.79 8.13 -1.31
C GLN A 80 0.66 8.34 -0.89
N GLY A 81 1.02 7.95 0.34
CA GLY A 81 2.36 8.11 0.87
C GLY A 81 3.40 7.14 0.29
N THR A 82 2.97 6.10 -0.44
CA THR A 82 3.84 5.05 -0.97
C THR A 82 3.88 5.05 -2.49
N PHE A 83 2.75 4.89 -3.17
CA PHE A 83 2.69 4.76 -4.63
C PHE A 83 2.61 6.08 -5.38
N PHE A 84 2.20 7.16 -4.70
CA PHE A 84 2.01 8.48 -5.32
C PHE A 84 2.89 9.58 -4.71
N ALA A 85 3.79 9.23 -3.79
CA ALA A 85 4.74 10.17 -3.24
C ALA A 85 5.83 10.48 -4.28
N VAL A 86 5.97 11.75 -4.66
CA VAL A 86 7.10 12.18 -5.51
C VAL A 86 8.37 12.22 -4.63
N PRO A 87 9.43 11.49 -4.98
CA PRO A 87 10.69 11.58 -4.26
C PRO A 87 11.22 13.01 -4.28
N LYS A 88 11.55 13.57 -3.10
CA LYS A 88 12.05 14.96 -2.97
C LYS A 88 13.28 15.25 -3.83
N GLN A 89 14.03 14.23 -4.22
CA GLN A 89 15.21 14.33 -5.09
C GLN A 89 14.87 14.69 -6.55
N GLN A 90 13.62 14.55 -7.00
CA GLN A 90 13.18 14.92 -8.36
C GLN A 90 12.69 16.38 -8.48
N LEU A 91 12.62 17.13 -7.36
CA LEU A 91 12.17 18.52 -7.34
C LEU A 91 13.27 19.54 -7.63
N THR A 92 14.51 19.10 -7.91
CA THR A 92 15.60 20.00 -8.30
C THR A 92 15.59 20.22 -9.82
N LEU A 93 14.63 21.03 -10.29
CA LEU A 93 14.73 21.69 -11.58
C LEU A 93 15.62 22.94 -11.39
N THR A 94 16.93 22.77 -11.54
CA THR A 94 17.86 23.88 -11.83
C THR A 94 17.81 24.23 -13.30
#